data_AF-A0A4Q0XMX3-F1
#
_entry.id   AF-A0A4Q0XMX3-F1
#
_cell.length_a   1.000
_cell.length_b   1.000
_cell.length_c   1.000
_cell.angle_alpha   90.00
_cell.angle_beta   90.00
_cell.angle_gamma   90.00
#
_symmetry.space_group_name_H-M   'P 1'
#
loop_
_entity.id
_entity.type
_entity.pdbx_description
1 polymer ?
#
loop_
_entity_poly.entity_id
_entity_poly.type
_entity_poly.pdbx_seq_one_letter_code
_entity_poly.pdbx_strand_id
1 'polypeptide(L)'
;MKTEALKINVAQRILSISDKELLQKIKNLLDKENVFSYDAEGNPITGSDYIKDLDAINKEIDGQTAKLYTTDEVLRRVADDNKLAL
;
A
#
# COMPACT_ATOMS: atom_id res chain seq x y z
N MET A 1 -1.62 -29.25 -1.07
CA MET A 1 -0.20 -29.11 -1.48
C MET A 1 0.50 -28.20 -0.48
N LYS A 2 1.73 -28.50 -0.07
CA LYS A 2 2.52 -27.61 0.80
C LYS A 2 2.87 -26.33 0.03
N THR A 3 2.74 -25.17 0.65
CA THR A 3 2.96 -23.83 0.06
C THR A 3 4.30 -23.73 -0.68
N GLU A 4 5.32 -24.43 -0.20
CA GLU A 4 6.68 -24.47 -0.72
C GLU A 4 6.75 -25.16 -2.09
N ALA A 5 6.00 -26.25 -2.26
CA ALA A 5 5.92 -26.95 -3.54
C ALA A 5 5.23 -26.09 -4.62
N LEU A 6 4.23 -25.30 -4.21
CA LEU A 6 3.56 -24.35 -5.10
C LEU A 6 4.50 -23.22 -5.52
N LYS A 7 5.24 -22.61 -4.57
CA LYS A 7 6.23 -21.56 -4.85
C LYS A 7 7.30 -22.03 -5.86
N ILE A 8 7.85 -23.22 -5.66
CA ILE A 8 8.86 -23.80 -6.56
C ILE A 8 8.28 -24.01 -7.96
N ASN A 9 7.07 -24.57 -8.06
CA ASN A 9 6.43 -24.82 -9.35
C ASN A 9 6.17 -23.53 -10.14
N VAL A 10 5.68 -22.49 -9.46
CA VAL A 10 5.44 -21.17 -10.08
C VAL A 10 6.75 -20.56 -10.58
N ALA A 11 7.80 -20.58 -9.76
CA ALA A 11 9.11 -20.06 -10.13
C ALA A 11 9.69 -20.77 -11.37
N GLN A 12 9.64 -22.10 -11.41
CA GLN A 12 10.10 -22.89 -12.55
C GLN A 12 9.34 -22.55 -13.84
N ARG A 13 8.02 -22.38 -13.76
CA ARG A 13 7.21 -21.97 -14.92
C ARG A 13 7.61 -20.60 -15.42
N ILE A 14 7.81 -19.62 -14.54
CA ILE A 14 8.23 -18.26 -14.91
C ILE A 14 9.61 -18.30 -15.60
N LEU A 15 10.57 -19.04 -15.03
CA LEU A 15 11.92 -19.19 -15.58
C LEU A 15 11.95 -19.84 -16.98
N SER A 16 10.93 -20.64 -17.32
CA SER A 16 10.82 -21.30 -18.63
C SER A 16 10.23 -20.41 -19.74
N ILE A 17 9.73 -19.22 -19.40
CA ILE A 17 9.12 -18.30 -20.36
C ILE A 17 10.21 -17.50 -21.08
N SER A 18 10.22 -17.57 -22.41
CA SER A 18 11.11 -16.75 -23.26
C SER A 18 10.44 -15.48 -23.81
N ASP A 19 9.12 -15.37 -23.70
CA ASP A 19 8.35 -14.24 -24.20
C ASP A 19 8.52 -13.02 -23.28
N LYS A 20 9.14 -11.96 -23.81
CA LYS A 20 9.44 -10.72 -23.07
C LYS A 20 8.17 -9.96 -22.65
N GLU A 21 7.14 -9.92 -23.49
CA GLU A 21 5.90 -9.21 -23.15
C GLU A 21 5.16 -9.92 -22.02
N LEU A 22 5.13 -11.25 -22.06
CA LEU A 22 4.54 -12.06 -21.00
C LEU A 22 5.31 -11.90 -19.69
N LEU A 23 6.66 -11.95 -19.73
CA LEU A 23 7.49 -11.68 -18.57
C LEU A 23 7.25 -10.28 -17.99
N GLN A 24 7.08 -9.27 -18.85
CA GLN A 24 6.78 -7.91 -18.40
C GLN A 24 5.41 -7.81 -17.70
N LYS A 25 4.39 -8.51 -18.23
CA LYS A 25 3.06 -8.57 -17.58
C LYS A 25 3.14 -9.25 -16.21
N ILE A 26 3.89 -10.35 -16.10
CA ILE A 26 4.11 -11.06 -14.83
C ILE A 26 4.84 -10.16 -13.84
N LYS A 27 5.90 -9.47 -14.25
CA LYS A 27 6.62 -8.48 -13.41
C LYS A 27 5.66 -7.42 -12.87
N ASN A 28 4.87 -6.79 -13.74
CA ASN A 28 3.94 -5.74 -13.31
C ASN A 28 2.87 -6.25 -12.32
N LEU A 29 2.46 -7.52 -12.45
CA LEU A 29 1.54 -8.14 -11.50
C LEU A 29 2.22 -8.37 -10.15
N LEU A 30 3.43 -8.94 -10.15
CA LEU A 30 4.20 -9.18 -8.93
C LEU A 30 4.55 -7.86 -8.21
N ASP A 31 4.89 -6.81 -8.96
CA ASP A 31 5.20 -5.50 -8.41
C ASP A 31 3.97 -4.81 -7.80
N LYS A 32 2.77 -5.05 -8.35
CA LYS A 32 1.50 -4.55 -7.77
C LYS A 32 1.16 -5.21 -6.44
N GLU A 33 1.44 -6.51 -6.34
CA GLU A 33 1.25 -7.32 -5.13
C GLU A 33 2.37 -7.08 -4.10
N ASN A 34 3.41 -6.33 -4.46
CA ASN A 34 4.52 -6.03 -3.58
C ASN A 34 4.12 -4.94 -2.57
N VAL A 35 4.69 -5.01 -1.37
CA VAL A 35 4.43 -4.06 -0.29
C VAL A 35 4.83 -2.65 -0.77
N PHE A 36 3.85 -1.77 -0.90
CA PHE A 36 4.05 -0.39 -1.34
C PHE A 36 4.44 0.51 -0.18
N SER A 37 3.83 0.32 0.99
CA SER A 37 4.12 1.05 2.23
C SER A 37 3.63 0.24 3.43
N TYR A 38 3.65 0.86 4.62
CA TYR A 38 3.05 0.36 5.84
C TYR A 38 2.01 1.35 6.37
N ASP A 39 0.97 0.84 7.03
CA ASP A 39 0.02 1.66 7.77
C ASP A 39 0.58 2.10 9.15
N ALA A 40 -0.22 2.84 9.92
CA ALA A 40 0.18 3.35 11.25
C ALA A 40 0.41 2.23 12.29
N GLU A 41 -0.08 1.02 12.04
CA GLU A 41 0.09 -0.16 12.88
C GLU A 41 1.27 -1.03 12.41
N GLY A 42 1.91 -0.66 11.30
CA GLY A 42 3.03 -1.39 10.71
C GLY A 42 2.60 -2.57 9.82
N ASN A 43 1.32 -2.64 9.41
CA ASN A 43 0.87 -3.65 8.46
C ASN A 43 1.23 -3.23 7.03
N PRO A 44 1.66 -4.18 6.17
CA PRO A 44 1.97 -3.87 4.78
C PRO A 44 0.71 -3.48 4.01
N ILE A 45 0.80 -2.40 3.22
CA ILE A 45 -0.25 -1.97 2.29
C ILE A 45 0.24 -2.10 0.85
N THR A 46 -0.64 -2.55 -0.04
CA THR A 46 -0.36 -2.60 -1.49
C THR A 46 -0.60 -1.23 -2.14
N GLY A 47 -0.14 -1.05 -3.37
CA GLY A 47 -0.42 0.18 -4.13
C GLY A 47 -1.93 0.37 -4.38
N SER A 48 -2.69 -0.72 -4.55
CA SER A 48 -4.15 -0.66 -4.68
C SER A 48 -4.84 -0.23 -3.38
N ASP A 49 -4.36 -0.67 -2.23
CA ASP A 49 -4.91 -0.27 -0.93
C ASP A 49 -4.70 1.22 -0.71
N TYR A 50 -3.49 1.71 -0.99
CA TYR A 50 -3.18 3.14 -0.90
C TYR A 50 -4.08 4.02 -1.79
N ILE A 51 -4.30 3.62 -3.05
CA ILE A 51 -5.20 4.35 -3.95
C ILE A 51 -6.63 4.34 -3.42
N LYS A 52 -7.10 3.20 -2.91
CA LYS A 52 -8.45 3.06 -2.34
C LYS A 52 -8.64 3.95 -1.10
N ASP A 53 -7.62 4.07 -0.27
CA ASP A 53 -7.64 4.95 0.90
C ASP A 53 -7.72 6.43 0.49
N LEU A 54 -6.94 6.83 -0.52
CA LEU A 54 -7.03 8.19 -1.09
C LEU A 54 -8.42 8.47 -1.67
N ASP A 55 -9.00 7.53 -2.41
CA ASP A 55 -10.35 7.68 -2.97
C ASP A 55 -11.42 7.79 -1.87
N ALA A 56 -11.26 7.08 -0.75
CA ALA A 56 -12.15 7.19 0.40
C ALA A 56 -12.08 8.58 1.03
N ILE A 57 -10.87 9.09 1.29
CA ILE A 57 -10.66 10.44 1.84
C ILE A 57 -11.23 11.50 0.90
N ASN A 58 -10.99 11.40 -0.41
CA ASN A 58 -11.53 12.35 -1.38
C ASN A 58 -13.06 12.38 -1.37
N LYS A 59 -13.73 11.23 -1.27
CA LYS A 59 -15.19 11.17 -1.13
C LYS A 59 -15.70 11.83 0.15
N GLU A 60 -14.99 11.67 1.26
CA GLU A 60 -15.34 12.34 2.51
C GLU A 60 -15.15 13.86 2.42
N ILE A 61 -14.11 14.32 1.73
CA ILE A 61 -13.85 15.74 1.48
C ILE A 61 -14.97 16.31 0.60
N ASP A 62 -15.25 15.66 -0.53
CA ASP A 62 -16.31 16.08 -1.46
C ASP A 62 -17.69 16.06 -0.80
N GLY A 63 -17.94 15.08 0.07
CA GLY A 63 -19.15 14.95 0.87
C GLY A 63 -19.23 15.87 2.09
N GLN A 64 -18.19 16.67 2.37
CA GLN A 64 -18.07 17.53 3.56
C GLN A 64 -18.18 16.78 4.90
N THR A 65 -17.86 15.48 4.91
CA THR A 65 -17.84 14.65 6.13
C THR A 65 -16.42 14.45 6.67
N ALA A 66 -15.40 14.80 5.89
CA ALA A 66 -14.01 14.67 6.30
C ALA A 66 -13.70 15.58 7.49
N LYS A 67 -13.07 15.00 8.51
CA LYS A 67 -12.55 15.76 9.65
C LYS A 67 -11.12 16.23 9.34
N LEU A 68 -11.02 17.44 8.82
CA LEU A 68 -9.74 18.07 8.46
C LEU A 68 -9.22 18.97 9.58
N TYR A 69 -7.93 19.26 9.55
CA TYR A 69 -7.25 20.12 10.51
C TYR A 69 -6.32 21.08 9.79
N THR A 70 -6.17 22.27 10.36
CA THR A 70 -5.13 23.23 9.96
C THR A 70 -3.76 22.75 10.40
N THR A 71 -2.71 23.31 9.79
CA THR A 71 -1.32 23.02 10.16
C THR A 71 -1.05 23.20 11.65
N ASP A 72 -1.58 24.27 12.25
CA ASP A 72 -1.39 24.57 13.68
C ASP A 72 -2.07 23.53 14.58
N GLU A 73 -3.26 23.06 14.19
CA GLU A 73 -3.98 22.01 14.92
C GLU A 73 -3.27 20.66 14.82
N VAL A 74 -2.71 20.32 13.66
CA VAL A 74 -1.90 19.12 13.48
C VAL A 74 -0.64 19.18 14.34
N LEU A 75 0.10 20.30 14.29
CA LEU A 75 1.30 20.50 15.10
C LEU A 75 1.00 20.35 16.58
N ARG A 76 -0.06 21.02 17.08
CA ARG A 76 -0.45 20.97 18.49
C ARG A 76 -0.76 19.55 18.95
N ARG A 77 -1.49 18.78 18.14
CA ARG A 77 -1.77 17.36 18.44
C ARG A 77 -0.52 16.49 18.49
N VAL A 78 0.37 16.64 17.50
CA VAL A 78 1.62 15.87 17.49
C VAL A 78 2.45 16.18 18.73
N ALA A 79 2.51 17.45 19.14
CA ALA A 79 3.21 17.82 20.36
C ALA A 79 2.54 17.28 21.62
N ASP A 80 1.22 17.37 21.74
CA ASP A 80 0.47 16.84 22.88
C ASP A 80 0.66 15.31 23.01
N ASP A 81 0.51 14.58 21.91
CA ASP A 81 0.64 13.11 21.85
C ASP A 81 2.07 12.65 22.23
N ASN A 82 3.08 13.47 21.91
CA ASN A 82 4.48 13.17 22.16
C ASN A 82 5.07 13.92 23.37
N LYS A 83 4.24 14.66 24.13
CA LYS A 83 4.64 15.48 25.28
C LYS A 83 5.78 16.47 24.96
N LEU A 84 5.73 17.07 23.78
CA LEU A 84 6.68 18.08 23.33
C LEU A 84 6.18 19.47 23.75
N ALA A 85 7.10 20.37 24.13
CA ALA A 85 6.76 21.77 24.33
C ALA A 85 6.76 22.48 22.96
N LEU A 86 5.60 22.99 22.54
CA LEU A 86 5.45 23.89 21.39
C LEU A 86 5.56 25.35 21.80
#